data_AF-A0A9E1TS82-F1
#
_entry.id   AF-A0A9E1TS82-F1
#
_cell.length_a   1.000
_cell.length_b   1.000
_cell.length_c   1.000
_cell.angle_alpha   90.00
_cell.angle_beta   90.00
_cell.angle_gamma   90.00
#
_symmetry.space_group_name_H-M   'P 1'
#
loop_
_entity.id
_entity.type
_entity.pdbx_description
1 polymer ?
#
loop_
_entity_poly.entity_id
_entity_poly.type
_entity_poly.pdbx_seq_one_letter_code
_entity_poly.pdbx_strand_id
1 'polypeptide(L)'
;ITQADQAELFDWAKRLQAPLPLVQEIAETGVLPVPMFCAGGIATPADAALVMQLGAQSVFVGSGIFKSDDPAPRARAIVEAATNFEDPTRLTKVSRGLGSAMPGLEIGQLETRLADRGW
;
A
#
# COMPACT_ATOMS: atom_id res chain seq x y z
N ILE A 1 -10.04 -16.48 -0.66
CA ILE A 1 -9.19 -17.62 -0.23
C ILE A 1 -9.53 -18.07 1.18
N THR A 2 -9.62 -17.19 2.18
CA THR A 2 -9.95 -17.54 3.59
C THR A 2 -11.37 -18.08 3.85
N GLN A 3 -12.21 -18.16 2.82
CA GLN A 3 -13.57 -18.70 2.89
C GLN A 3 -13.76 -19.90 1.94
N ALA A 4 -12.70 -20.30 1.24
CA ALA A 4 -12.75 -21.35 0.24
C ALA A 4 -12.69 -22.73 0.92
N ASP A 5 -13.43 -23.70 0.39
CA ASP A 5 -13.30 -25.09 0.82
C ASP A 5 -12.02 -25.74 0.27
N GLN A 6 -11.71 -26.95 0.73
CA GLN A 6 -10.49 -27.65 0.31
C GLN A 6 -10.40 -27.84 -1.21
N ALA A 7 -11.49 -28.17 -1.90
CA ALA A 7 -11.48 -28.36 -3.34
C ALA A 7 -11.25 -27.03 -4.08
N GLU A 8 -11.87 -25.95 -3.60
CA GLU A 8 -11.66 -24.60 -4.11
C GLU A 8 -10.21 -24.13 -3.93
N LEU A 9 -9.53 -24.50 -2.84
CA LEU A 9 -8.11 -24.15 -2.63
C LEU A 9 -7.18 -24.75 -3.69
N PHE A 10 -7.45 -25.97 -4.18
CA PHE A 10 -6.69 -26.55 -5.31
C PHE A 10 -6.89 -25.77 -6.61
N ASP A 11 -8.11 -25.30 -6.86
CA ASP A 11 -8.42 -24.47 -8.03
C ASP A 11 -7.78 -23.08 -7.93
N TRP A 12 -7.81 -22.45 -6.74
CA TRP A 12 -7.08 -21.22 -6.46
C TRP A 12 -5.58 -21.37 -6.72
N ALA A 13 -4.94 -22.43 -6.23
CA ALA A 13 -3.52 -22.69 -6.46
C ALA A 13 -3.18 -22.80 -7.96
N LYS A 14 -4.05 -23.45 -8.76
CA LYS A 14 -3.87 -23.53 -10.22
C LYS A 14 -4.04 -22.17 -10.90
N ARG A 15 -5.11 -21.43 -10.57
CA ARG A 15 -5.41 -20.11 -11.19
C ARG A 15 -4.35 -19.06 -10.87
N LEU A 16 -3.87 -19.04 -9.63
CA LEU A 16 -2.82 -18.13 -9.17
C LEU A 16 -1.42 -18.60 -9.55
N GLN A 17 -1.28 -19.81 -10.10
CA GLN A 17 0.00 -20.46 -10.36
C GLN A 17 0.92 -20.47 -9.14
N ALA A 18 0.36 -20.71 -7.96
CA ALA A 18 1.04 -20.64 -6.66
C ALA A 18 1.16 -22.02 -6.00
N PRO A 19 2.17 -22.26 -5.15
CA PRO A 19 2.28 -23.50 -4.40
C PRO A 19 1.05 -23.75 -3.52
N LEU A 20 0.44 -24.93 -3.63
CA LEU A 20 -0.73 -25.29 -2.82
C LEU A 20 -0.50 -25.11 -1.31
N PRO A 21 0.65 -25.52 -0.72
CA PRO A 21 0.87 -25.33 0.71
C PRO A 21 0.80 -23.85 1.14
N LEU A 22 1.27 -22.93 0.30
CA LEU A 22 1.22 -21.50 0.56
C LEU A 22 -0.24 -20.98 0.50
N VAL A 23 -1.03 -21.45 -0.47
CA VAL A 23 -2.45 -21.09 -0.57
C VAL A 23 -3.23 -21.60 0.64
N GLN A 24 -2.93 -22.82 1.12
CA GLN A 24 -3.53 -23.39 2.33
C GLN A 24 -3.14 -22.59 3.59
N GLU A 25 -1.86 -22.24 3.75
CA GLU A 25 -1.40 -21.41 4.88
C GLU A 25 -2.11 -20.05 4.90
N ILE A 26 -2.24 -19.37 3.75
CA ILE A 26 -2.95 -18.09 3.67
C ILE A 26 -4.45 -18.26 3.94
N ALA A 27 -5.05 -19.36 3.52
CA ALA A 27 -6.46 -19.65 3.81
C ALA A 27 -6.71 -19.84 5.32
N GLU A 28 -5.78 -20.49 6.02
CA GLU A 28 -5.86 -20.74 7.47
C GLU A 28 -5.53 -19.49 8.29
N THR A 29 -4.47 -18.76 7.93
CA THR A 29 -3.94 -17.63 8.72
C THR A 29 -4.57 -16.29 8.36
N GLY A 30 -5.10 -16.16 7.14
CA GLY A 30 -5.65 -14.92 6.61
C GLY A 30 -4.62 -13.84 6.28
N VAL A 31 -3.32 -14.14 6.35
CA VAL A 31 -2.24 -13.19 6.10
C VAL A 31 -1.15 -13.81 5.23
N LEU A 32 -0.34 -12.97 4.58
CA LEU A 32 0.86 -13.44 3.88
C LEU A 32 1.95 -13.80 4.90
N PRO A 33 2.80 -14.82 4.62
CA PRO A 33 3.91 -15.19 5.51
C PRO A 33 5.09 -14.20 5.44
N VAL A 34 4.87 -13.02 4.84
CA VAL A 34 5.86 -11.95 4.68
C VAL A 34 5.20 -10.59 4.94
N PRO A 35 5.96 -9.58 5.42
CA PRO A 35 5.44 -8.24 5.59
C PRO A 35 4.90 -7.63 4.28
N MET A 36 3.69 -7.10 4.33
CA MET A 36 3.04 -6.44 3.20
C MET A 36 3.26 -4.92 3.27
N PHE A 37 4.04 -4.40 2.33
CA PHE A 37 4.32 -2.98 2.17
C PHE A 37 3.55 -2.43 0.98
N CYS A 38 2.93 -1.26 1.13
CA CYS A 38 2.41 -0.50 -0.01
C CYS A 38 3.47 0.49 -0.51
N ALA A 39 3.70 0.50 -1.82
CA ALA A 39 4.73 1.31 -2.46
C ALA A 39 4.22 1.90 -3.78
N GLY A 40 4.75 3.07 -4.14
CA GLY A 40 4.41 3.77 -5.38
C GLY A 40 3.16 4.63 -5.25
N GLY A 41 3.19 5.85 -5.79
CA GLY A 41 2.05 6.76 -5.79
C GLY A 41 1.73 7.44 -4.45
N ILE A 42 2.37 7.07 -3.34
CA ILE A 42 2.17 7.71 -2.03
C ILE A 42 2.86 9.08 -2.05
N ALA A 43 2.08 10.17 -2.07
CA ALA A 43 2.60 11.55 -2.13
C ALA A 43 2.16 12.41 -0.95
N THR A 44 1.09 12.01 -0.25
CA THR A 44 0.48 12.75 0.85
C THR A 44 0.33 11.92 2.12
N PRO A 45 0.17 12.55 3.29
CA PRO A 45 -0.17 11.83 4.53
C PRO A 45 -1.48 11.04 4.41
N ALA A 46 -2.45 11.52 3.62
CA ALA A 46 -3.71 10.84 3.37
C ALA A 46 -3.52 9.53 2.60
N ASP A 47 -2.64 9.51 1.59
CA ASP A 47 -2.33 8.29 0.83
C ASP A 47 -1.71 7.23 1.75
N ALA A 48 -0.76 7.64 2.61
CA ALA A 48 -0.14 6.76 3.58
C ALA A 48 -1.15 6.19 4.57
N ALA A 49 -2.06 7.02 5.10
CA ALA A 49 -3.10 6.56 6.00
C ALA A 49 -4.08 5.60 5.32
N LEU A 50 -4.48 5.90 4.07
CA LEU A 50 -5.39 5.06 3.29
C LEU A 50 -4.86 3.64 3.13
N VAL A 51 -3.61 3.48 2.70
CA VAL A 51 -3.07 2.13 2.47
C VAL A 51 -2.86 1.35 3.76
N MET A 52 -2.54 2.03 4.87
CA MET A 52 -2.50 1.40 6.19
C MET A 52 -3.90 0.92 6.62
N GLN A 53 -4.95 1.72 6.40
CA GLN A 53 -6.35 1.30 6.65
C GLN A 53 -6.81 0.14 5.75
N LEU A 54 -6.25 0.02 4.54
CA LEU A 54 -6.51 -1.10 3.62
C LEU A 54 -5.74 -2.38 4.00
N GLY A 55 -4.97 -2.37 5.09
CA GLY A 55 -4.28 -3.55 5.63
C GLY A 55 -2.78 -3.60 5.35
N ALA A 56 -2.18 -2.54 4.79
CA ALA A 56 -0.73 -2.47 4.68
C ALA A 56 -0.08 -2.48 6.07
N GLN A 57 1.03 -3.21 6.20
CA GLN A 57 1.81 -3.27 7.43
C GLN A 57 2.86 -2.15 7.47
N SER A 58 3.19 -1.57 6.31
CA SER A 58 4.10 -0.44 6.18
C SER A 58 3.96 0.22 4.81
N VAL A 59 4.57 1.40 4.65
CA VAL A 59 4.60 2.17 3.41
C VAL A 59 6.02 2.47 2.95
N PHE A 60 6.24 2.45 1.64
CA PHE A 60 7.49 2.88 1.03
C PHE A 60 7.28 4.15 0.21
N VAL A 61 7.98 5.22 0.59
CA VAL A 61 7.84 6.53 -0.04
C VAL A 61 9.20 7.06 -0.49
N GLY A 62 9.35 7.22 -1.80
CA GLY A 62 10.53 7.84 -2.42
C GLY A 62 10.21 9.23 -2.94
N SER A 63 9.81 9.30 -4.21
CA SER A 63 9.58 10.57 -4.92
C SER A 63 8.49 11.45 -4.31
N GLY A 64 7.49 10.88 -3.65
CA GLY A 64 6.44 11.63 -2.95
C GLY A 64 6.98 12.61 -1.89
N ILE A 65 8.13 12.27 -1.28
CA ILE A 65 8.87 13.13 -0.36
C ILE A 65 9.85 14.03 -1.13
N PHE A 66 10.75 13.45 -1.92
CA PHE A 66 11.88 14.20 -2.49
C PHE A 66 11.54 15.09 -3.70
N LYS A 67 10.39 14.89 -4.35
CA LYS A 67 9.86 15.77 -5.41
C LYS A 67 8.75 16.70 -4.90
N SER A 68 8.72 16.94 -3.60
CA SER A 68 7.82 17.91 -2.97
C SER A 68 8.45 19.29 -2.88
N ASP A 69 7.62 20.31 -2.61
CA ASP A 69 8.09 21.66 -2.31
C ASP A 69 8.97 21.71 -1.04
N ASP A 70 8.60 20.96 0.01
CA ASP A 70 9.34 20.90 1.28
C ASP A 70 9.45 19.45 1.81
N PRO A 71 10.55 18.74 1.49
CA PRO A 71 10.71 17.31 1.79
C PRO A 71 10.72 16.95 3.28
N ALA A 72 11.36 17.76 4.12
CA ALA A 72 11.56 17.45 5.53
C ALA A 72 10.24 17.40 6.34
N PRO A 73 9.37 18.43 6.32
CA PRO A 73 8.08 18.38 7.00
C PRO A 73 7.15 17.35 6.36
N ARG A 74 7.23 17.12 5.04
CA ARG A 74 6.45 16.06 4.40
C ARG A 74 6.84 14.67 4.87
N ALA A 75 8.13 14.37 4.92
CA ALA A 75 8.61 13.09 5.43
C ALA A 75 8.09 12.83 6.84
N ARG A 76 8.19 13.84 7.71
CA ARG A 76 7.66 13.77 9.08
C ARG A 76 6.15 13.53 9.09
N ALA A 77 5.40 14.27 8.29
CA ALA A 77 3.94 14.13 8.21
C ALA A 77 3.50 12.75 7.72
N ILE A 78 4.21 12.18 6.74
CA ILE A 78 3.95 10.83 6.24
C ILE A 78 4.22 9.78 7.32
N VAL A 79 5.33 9.90 8.06
CA VAL A 79 5.64 8.98 9.17
C VAL A 79 4.58 9.09 10.28
N GLU A 80 4.20 10.31 10.67
CA GLU A 80 3.17 10.53 11.68
C GLU A 80 1.80 9.99 11.22
N ALA A 81 1.45 10.15 9.93
CA ALA A 81 0.21 9.60 9.38
C ALA A 81 0.21 8.07 9.30
N ALA A 82 1.29 7.44 8.84
CA ALA A 82 1.41 5.98 8.82
C ALA A 82 1.37 5.36 10.24
N THR A 83 1.80 6.11 11.25
CA THR A 83 1.76 5.67 12.66
C THR A 83 0.38 5.87 13.30
N ASN A 84 -0.37 6.89 12.88
CA ASN A 84 -1.64 7.30 13.49
C ASN A 84 -2.78 7.28 12.47
N PHE A 85 -2.79 6.30 11.58
CA PHE A 85 -3.68 6.27 10.41
C PHE A 85 -5.17 6.15 10.77
N GLU A 86 -5.51 5.77 11.99
CA GLU A 86 -6.89 5.70 12.49
C GLU A 86 -7.34 6.97 13.24
N ASP A 87 -6.44 7.94 13.48
CA ASP A 87 -6.76 9.18 14.18
C ASP A 87 -7.01 10.32 13.17
N PRO A 88 -8.27 10.61 12.80
CA PRO A 88 -8.59 11.65 11.82
C PRO A 88 -8.15 13.05 12.26
N THR A 89 -8.06 13.29 13.58
CA THR A 89 -7.63 14.58 14.11
C THR A 89 -6.13 14.78 13.90
N ARG A 90 -5.31 13.75 14.16
CA ARG A 90 -3.88 13.77 13.84
C ARG A 90 -3.64 13.87 12.36
N LEU A 91 -4.33 13.08 11.55
CA LEU A 91 -4.22 13.14 10.08
C LEU A 91 -4.49 14.54 9.55
N THR A 92 -5.56 15.18 10.02
CA THR A 92 -5.89 16.56 9.65
C THR A 92 -4.81 17.54 10.08
N LYS A 93 -4.22 17.36 11.27
CA LYS A 93 -3.18 18.24 11.80
C LYS A 93 -1.88 18.13 11.00
N VAL A 94 -1.40 16.91 10.74
CA VAL A 94 -0.12 16.68 10.05
C VAL A 94 -0.19 17.02 8.57
N SER A 95 -1.39 17.05 7.98
CA SER A 95 -1.59 17.38 6.56
C SER A 95 -1.56 18.90 6.26
N ARG A 96 -1.44 19.76 7.28
CA ARG A 96 -1.45 21.22 7.12
C ARG A 96 -0.06 21.77 6.80
N GLY A 97 -0.01 22.78 5.94
CA GLY A 97 1.20 23.58 5.71
C GLY A 97 2.35 22.82 5.02
N LEU A 98 2.05 21.76 4.27
CA LEU A 98 3.06 20.90 3.62
C LEU A 98 3.50 21.32 2.21
N GLY A 99 3.01 22.46 1.71
CA GLY A 99 3.22 22.88 0.33
C GLY A 99 2.61 21.92 -0.70
N SER A 100 3.05 22.01 -1.96
CA SER A 100 2.49 21.23 -3.06
C SER A 100 2.96 19.78 -3.07
N ALA A 101 2.02 18.87 -3.29
CA ALA A 101 2.31 17.44 -3.47
C ALA A 101 3.27 17.21 -4.65
N MET A 102 3.94 16.04 -4.71
CA MET A 102 4.53 15.62 -5.98
C MET A 102 3.40 15.55 -7.03
N PRO A 103 3.54 16.19 -8.20
CA PRO A 103 2.53 16.08 -9.25
C PRO A 103 2.37 14.63 -9.71
N GLY A 104 1.15 14.13 -9.67
CA GLY A 104 0.81 12.84 -10.26
C GLY A 104 0.75 12.93 -11.79
N LEU A 105 1.04 11.81 -12.45
CA LEU A 105 0.64 11.59 -13.84
C LEU A 105 -0.61 10.71 -13.83
N GLU A 106 -1.56 11.00 -14.70
CA GLU A 106 -2.73 10.14 -14.89
C GLU A 106 -2.29 8.72 -15.27
N ILE A 107 -2.86 7.70 -14.62
CA ILE A 107 -2.49 6.29 -14.85
C ILE A 107 -2.68 5.91 -16.33
N GLY A 108 -3.70 6.50 -16.97
CA GLY A 108 -3.98 6.38 -18.39
C GLY A 108 -2.81 6.77 -19.31
N GLN A 109 -1.97 7.71 -18.86
CA GLN A 109 -0.89 8.31 -19.63
C GLN A 109 0.48 7.70 -19.29
N LEU A 110 0.56 6.74 -18.37
CA LEU A 110 1.80 6.06 -18.03
C LEU A 110 2.23 5.13 -19.16
N GLU A 111 3.42 5.37 -19.72
CA GLU A 111 4.03 4.49 -20.74
C GLU A 111 4.34 3.09 -20.20
N THR A 112 4.61 2.97 -18.90
CA THR A 112 4.92 1.70 -18.23
C THR A 112 4.02 1.50 -17.02
N ARG A 113 3.29 0.39 -16.97
CA ARG A 113 2.49 -0.04 -15.83
C ARG A 113 3.11 -1.28 -15.21
N LEU A 114 3.36 -1.22 -13.91
CA LEU A 114 3.87 -2.37 -13.15
C LEU A 114 2.73 -3.31 -12.72
N ALA A 115 1.48 -2.85 -12.72
CA ALA A 115 0.32 -3.65 -12.38
C ALA A 115 0.14 -4.85 -13.34
N ASP A 116 0.60 -4.70 -14.59
CA ASP A 116 0.49 -5.74 -15.63
C ASP A 116 1.74 -6.65 -15.68
N ARG A 117 2.73 -6.43 -14.79
CA ARG A 117 3.93 -7.28 -14.71
C ARG A 117 3.71 -8.40 -13.69
N GLY A 118 3.90 -9.64 -14.15
CA GLY A 118 3.70 -10.84 -13.35
C GLY A 118 3.10 -11.95 -14.20
N TRP A 119 2.76 -13.06 -13.56
CA TRP A 119 1.97 -14.14 -14.12
C TRP A 119 0.47 -13.92 -13.90
#